data_AF-A0AA35TX91-F1
#
_entry.id   AF-A0AA35TX91-F1
#
_cell.length_a   1.000
_cell.length_b   1.000
_cell.length_c   1.000
_cell.angle_alpha   90.00
_cell.angle_beta   90.00
_cell.angle_gamma   90.00
#
_symmetry.space_group_name_H-M   'P 1'
#
loop_
_entity.id
_entity.type
_entity.pdbx_description
1 polymer ?
#
loop_
_entity_poly.entity_id
_entity_poly.type
_entity_poly.pdbx_seq_one_letter_code
_entity_poly.pdbx_strand_id
1 'polypeptide(L)'
;MIMPGKVFSEQIADMIKSGCRKTIILLSPDYLESEWCSYEARMALHESPDCKKHNLIPIVFRSCQVPRFLEHIYYLDYPRYHSNRDSCQKFFWARLFRAVNHDPTKNGR
;
A
#
# COMPACT_ATOMS: atom_id res chain seq x y z
N MET A 1 16.02 -0.05 8.80
CA MET A 1 16.28 -0.66 10.12
C MET A 1 15.75 0.31 11.16
N ILE A 2 14.95 -0.17 12.12
CA ILE A 2 14.46 0.71 13.20
C ILE A 2 15.62 0.96 14.16
N MET A 3 15.97 2.23 14.34
CA MET A 3 17.00 2.71 15.25
C MET A 3 16.37 3.11 16.59
N PRO A 4 16.91 2.61 17.72
CA PRO A 4 16.50 3.09 19.03
C PRO A 4 16.89 4.57 19.20
N GLY A 5 16.02 5.35 19.85
CA GLY A 5 16.27 6.78 20.12
C GLY A 5 15.79 7.77 19.04
N LYS A 6 15.33 7.28 17.89
CA LYS A 6 14.63 8.11 16.89
C LYS A 6 13.11 7.96 17.01
N VAL A 7 12.35 9.01 16.71
CA VAL A 7 10.88 8.97 16.69
C VAL A 7 10.42 7.97 15.62
N PHE A 8 9.54 7.05 15.99
CA PHE A 8 9.14 5.95 15.11
C PHE A 8 8.53 6.43 13.78
N SER A 9 7.63 7.42 13.82
CA SER A 9 7.00 7.98 12.61
C SER A 9 8.00 8.62 11.66
N GLU A 10 9.02 9.32 12.17
CA GLU A 10 10.08 9.90 11.35
C GLU A 10 10.89 8.81 10.64
N GLN A 11 11.17 7.70 11.34
CA GLN A 11 11.89 6.59 10.74
C GLN A 11 11.10 5.91 9.63
N ILE A 12 9.79 5.71 9.83
CA ILE A 12 8.93 5.14 8.79
C ILE A 12 8.85 6.08 7.59
N ALA A 13 8.66 7.38 7.84
CA ALA A 13 8.66 8.40 6.80
C ALA A 13 9.98 8.39 6.00
N ASP A 14 11.13 8.35 6.67
CA ASP A 14 12.45 8.27 6.03
C ASP A 14 12.61 7.00 5.19
N MET A 15 12.14 5.86 5.69
CA MET A 15 12.17 4.58 4.96
C MET A 15 11.31 4.60 3.70
N ILE A 16 10.11 5.19 3.79
CA ILE A 16 9.21 5.37 2.64
C ILE A 16 9.92 6.19 1.56
N LYS A 17 10.60 7.28 1.94
CA LYS A 17 11.28 8.17 0.99
C LYS A 17 12.55 7.56 0.36
N SER A 18 13.38 6.94 1.20
CA SER A 18 14.76 6.60 0.82
C SER A 18 14.96 5.16 0.37
N GLY A 19 14.05 4.23 0.70
CA GLY A 19 14.33 2.80 0.63
C GLY A 19 13.25 1.91 0.01
N CYS A 20 12.01 2.38 -0.08
CA CYS A 20 10.89 1.54 -0.50
C CYS A 20 10.59 1.66 -2.00
N ARG A 21 10.78 0.56 -2.76
CA ARG A 21 10.32 0.48 -4.16
C ARG A 21 8.80 0.34 -4.27
N LYS A 22 8.18 -0.32 -3.28
CA LYS A 22 6.74 -0.52 -3.15
C LYS A 22 6.39 -0.41 -1.66
N THR A 23 5.30 0.28 -1.37
CA THR A 23 4.70 0.50 -0.07
C THR A 23 3.28 -0.05 -0.14
N ILE A 24 3.00 -1.03 0.72
CA ILE A 24 1.67 -1.64 0.82
C ILE A 24 0.98 -1.00 2.01
N ILE A 25 -0.25 -0.50 1.83
CA ILE A 25 -1.05 0.05 2.91
C ILE A 25 -2.29 -0.81 3.15
N LEU A 26 -2.59 -1.09 4.41
CA LEU A 26 -3.74 -1.91 4.81
C LEU A 26 -4.84 -1.00 5.32
N LEU A 27 -5.81 -0.70 4.46
CA LEU A 27 -6.97 0.10 4.79
C LEU A 27 -7.90 -0.67 5.73
N SER A 28 -8.21 -0.04 6.85
CA SER A 28 -9.15 -0.49 7.87
C SER A 28 -9.63 0.71 8.68
N PRO A 29 -10.70 0.61 9.48
CA PRO A 29 -11.16 1.71 10.33
C PRO A 29 -10.03 2.31 11.18
N ASP A 30 -9.27 1.47 11.89
CA ASP A 30 -8.14 1.91 12.73
C ASP A 30 -7.02 2.62 11.94
N TYR A 31 -6.86 2.28 10.65
CA TYR A 31 -5.91 2.97 9.77
C TYR A 31 -6.36 4.40 9.46
N LEU A 32 -7.67 4.60 9.29
CA LEU A 32 -8.25 5.91 8.97
C LEU A 32 -8.32 6.84 10.19
N GLU A 33 -8.38 6.28 11.40
CA GLU A 33 -8.33 7.04 12.65
C GLU A 33 -6.93 7.62 12.93
N SER A 34 -5.88 7.03 12.33
CA SER A 34 -4.50 7.51 12.48
C SER A 34 -4.16 8.56 11.44
N GLU A 35 -4.02 9.82 11.89
CA GLU A 35 -3.51 10.91 11.04
C GLU A 35 -2.10 10.61 10.52
N TRP A 36 -1.27 9.96 11.32
CA TRP A 36 0.08 9.54 10.93
C TRP A 36 0.05 8.55 9.76
N CYS A 37 -0.85 7.56 9.79
CA CYS A 37 -0.99 6.61 8.69
C CYS A 37 -1.43 7.30 7.39
N SER A 38 -2.36 8.26 7.49
CA SER A 38 -2.79 9.07 6.35
C SER A 38 -1.66 9.95 5.81
N TYR A 39 -0.83 10.52 6.68
CA TYR A 39 0.35 11.30 6.30
C TYR A 39 1.37 10.43 5.54
N GLU A 40 1.75 9.28 6.10
CA GLU A 40 2.67 8.33 5.46
C GLU A 40 2.17 7.86 4.08
N ALA A 41 0.86 7.60 3.94
CA ALA A 41 0.26 7.23 2.66
C ALA A 41 0.38 8.33 1.60
N ARG A 42 0.13 9.59 2.00
CA ARG A 42 0.24 10.74 1.11
C ARG A 42 1.70 11.00 0.72
N MET A 43 2.64 10.80 1.64
CA MET A 43 4.06 10.86 1.33
C MET A 43 4.45 9.81 0.29
N ALA A 44 4.06 8.55 0.51
CA ALA A 44 4.33 7.46 -0.44
C ALA A 44 3.73 7.72 -1.83
N LEU A 45 2.57 8.39 -1.89
CA LEU A 45 1.93 8.80 -3.14
C LEU A 45 2.67 9.95 -3.84
N HIS A 46 3.04 11.00 -3.09
CA HIS A 46 3.72 12.19 -3.61
C HIS A 46 5.16 11.93 -4.06
N GLU A 47 5.84 10.96 -3.45
CA GLU A 47 7.18 10.50 -3.86
C GLU A 47 7.17 9.83 -5.26
N SER A 48 5.99 9.49 -5.77
CA SER A 48 5.78 8.93 -7.12
C SER A 48 4.87 9.79 -8.00
N PRO A 49 5.27 11.01 -8.39
CA PRO A 49 4.46 11.86 -9.27
C PRO A 49 4.47 11.36 -10.72
N ASP A 50 5.51 10.63 -11.12
CA ASP A 50 5.49 9.86 -12.36
C ASP A 50 4.64 8.61 -12.15
N CYS A 51 3.45 8.57 -12.78
CA CYS A 51 2.52 7.42 -12.76
C CYS A 51 3.17 6.08 -13.14
N LYS A 52 4.39 6.07 -13.69
CA LYS A 52 5.16 4.85 -13.97
C LYS A 52 5.71 4.20 -12.69
N LYS A 53 6.01 4.96 -11.63
CA LYS A 53 6.46 4.43 -10.34
C LYS A 53 5.23 4.13 -9.46
N HIS A 54 4.44 3.12 -9.82
CA HIS A 54 3.33 2.63 -8.99
C HIS A 54 3.86 2.07 -7.66
N ASN A 55 4.19 2.95 -6.72
CA ASN A 55 4.86 2.59 -5.49
C ASN A 55 3.88 2.35 -4.36
N LEU A 56 2.62 2.80 -4.46
CA LEU A 56 1.60 2.56 -3.45
C LEU A 56 0.65 1.43 -3.87
N ILE A 57 0.48 0.42 -3.03
CA ILE A 57 -0.44 -0.70 -3.24
C ILE A 57 -1.44 -0.72 -2.06
N PRO A 58 -2.62 -0.11 -2.22
CA PRO A 58 -3.65 -0.16 -1.18
C PRO A 58 -4.36 -1.51 -1.15
N ILE A 59 -4.58 -2.04 0.05
CA ILE A 59 -5.39 -3.24 0.30
C ILE A 59 -6.51 -2.87 1.26
N VAL A 60 -7.76 -3.08 0.86
CA VAL A 60 -8.92 -2.94 1.75
C VAL A 60 -9.02 -4.22 2.59
N PHE A 61 -8.39 -4.20 3.77
CA PHE A 61 -8.34 -5.34 4.68
C PHE A 61 -9.67 -5.51 5.43
N ARG A 62 -10.14 -4.43 6.07
CA ARG A 62 -11.48 -4.36 6.67
C ARG A 62 -12.33 -3.33 5.92
N SER A 63 -13.66 -3.50 5.97
CA SER A 63 -14.55 -2.57 5.28
C SER A 63 -14.39 -1.19 5.88
N CYS A 64 -14.07 -0.21 5.04
CA CYS A 64 -13.84 1.17 5.43
C CYS A 64 -14.08 2.09 4.23
N GLN A 65 -14.26 3.38 4.49
CA GLN A 65 -14.38 4.40 3.44
C GLN A 65 -12.99 4.69 2.86
N VAL A 66 -12.81 4.48 1.56
CA VAL A 66 -11.53 4.76 0.90
C VAL A 66 -11.31 6.29 0.87
N PRO A 67 -10.19 6.80 1.39
CA PRO A 67 -9.87 8.22 1.34
C PRO A 67 -9.82 8.79 -0.08
N ARG A 68 -10.30 10.01 -0.29
CA ARG A 68 -10.31 10.69 -1.60
C ARG A 68 -8.94 10.76 -2.28
N PHE A 69 -7.85 10.87 -1.51
CA PHE A 69 -6.50 10.91 -2.09
C PHE A 69 -6.06 9.56 -2.69
N LEU A 70 -6.78 8.47 -2.40
CA LEU A 70 -6.58 7.13 -2.98
C LEU A 70 -7.62 6.80 -4.06
N GLU A 71 -8.57 7.69 -4.35
CA GLU A 71 -9.68 7.43 -5.29
C GLU A 71 -9.19 7.09 -6.71
N HIS A 72 -8.05 7.66 -7.10
CA HIS A 72 -7.43 7.45 -8.41
C HIS A 72 -6.48 6.24 -8.46
N ILE A 73 -6.38 5.47 -7.38
CA ILE A 73 -5.44 4.35 -7.23
C ILE A 73 -6.22 3.04 -7.14
N TYR A 74 -5.82 2.06 -7.97
CA TYR A 74 -6.35 0.72 -7.88
C TYR A 74 -5.99 0.08 -6.53
N TYR A 75 -7.00 -0.36 -5.78
CA TYR A 75 -6.84 -1.10 -4.54
C TYR A 75 -7.20 -2.58 -4.70
N LEU A 76 -6.68 -3.42 -3.80
CA LEU A 76 -7.01 -4.84 -3.72
C LEU A 76 -7.96 -5.09 -2.55
N ASP A 77 -9.09 -5.73 -2.81
CA ASP A 77 -9.99 -6.18 -1.75
C ASP A 77 -9.50 -7.50 -1.15
N TYR A 78 -9.31 -7.52 0.17
CA TYR A 78 -9.03 -8.77 0.86
C TYR A 78 -10.31 -9.63 0.93
N PRO A 79 -10.29 -10.90 0.48
CA PRO A 79 -11.48 -11.74 0.46
C PRO A 79 -11.94 -12.07 1.89
N ARG A 80 -13.09 -11.51 2.28
CA ARG A 80 -13.69 -11.65 3.62
C ARG A 80 -14.70 -12.81 3.73
N TYR A 81 -15.26 -13.29 2.62
CA TYR A 81 -16.33 -14.29 2.65
C TYR A 81 -15.82 -15.72 2.91
N HIS A 82 -16.36 -16.34 3.96
CA HIS A 82 -16.00 -17.67 4.45
C HIS A 82 -16.34 -18.80 3.45
N SER A 83 -17.38 -18.63 2.63
CA SER A 83 -17.97 -19.72 1.83
C SER A 83 -17.09 -20.22 0.67
N ASN A 84 -16.09 -19.44 0.22
CA ASN A 84 -15.12 -19.87 -0.82
C ASN A 84 -13.71 -19.29 -0.55
N ARG A 85 -13.29 -19.38 0.72
CA ARG A 85 -12.08 -18.73 1.24
C ARG A 85 -10.81 -19.14 0.48
N ASP A 86 -10.65 -20.42 0.16
CA ASP A 86 -9.44 -20.95 -0.46
C ASP A 86 -9.22 -20.46 -1.89
N SER A 87 -10.27 -20.47 -2.71
CA SER A 87 -10.16 -20.06 -4.11
C SER A 87 -9.91 -18.56 -4.21
N CYS A 88 -10.66 -17.74 -3.48
CA CYS A 88 -10.54 -16.29 -3.52
C CYS A 88 -9.21 -15.79 -2.93
N GLN A 89 -8.67 -16.42 -1.88
CA GLN A 89 -7.36 -16.07 -1.35
C GLN A 89 -6.22 -16.36 -2.33
N LYS A 90 -6.28 -17.47 -3.07
CA LYS A 90 -5.28 -17.77 -4.12
C LYS A 90 -5.20 -16.67 -5.17
N PHE A 91 -6.35 -16.20 -5.67
CA PHE A 91 -6.39 -15.09 -6.63
C PHE A 91 -5.90 -13.77 -6.04
N PHE A 92 -6.26 -13.47 -4.79
CA PHE A 92 -5.77 -12.29 -4.08
C PHE A 92 -4.24 -12.28 -3.98
N TRP A 93 -3.65 -13.37 -3.49
CA TRP A 93 -2.19 -13.47 -3.33
C TRP A 93 -1.47 -13.43 -4.67
N ALA A 94 -2.03 -14.06 -5.72
CA ALA A 94 -1.49 -13.97 -7.07
C ALA A 94 -1.49 -12.52 -7.60
N ARG A 95 -2.56 -11.76 -7.37
CA ARG A 95 -2.64 -10.34 -7.76
C ARG A 95 -1.68 -9.48 -6.96
N LEU A 96 -1.58 -9.68 -5.65
CA LEU A 96 -0.65 -8.95 -4.80
C LEU A 96 0.80 -9.23 -5.19
N PHE A 97 1.15 -10.49 -5.42
CA PHE A 97 2.48 -10.88 -5.86
C PHE A 97 2.85 -10.21 -7.20
N ARG A 98 1.92 -10.17 -8.15
CA ARG A 98 2.11 -9.44 -9.42
C ARG A 98 2.30 -7.94 -9.19
N ALA A 99 1.51 -7.30 -8.33
CA ALA A 99 1.62 -5.87 -8.05
C ALA A 99 2.96 -5.50 -7.39
N VAL A 100 3.44 -6.33 -6.46
CA VAL A 100 4.73 -6.14 -5.76
C VAL A 100 5.91 -6.33 -6.71
N ASN A 101 5.86 -7.35 -7.57
CA ASN A 101 6.94 -7.65 -8.52
C ASN A 101 6.85 -6.87 -9.83
N HIS A 102 5.79 -6.09 -10.04
CA HIS A 102 5.63 -5.29 -11.25
C HIS A 102 6.71 -4.22 -11.32
N ASP A 103 7.69 -4.46 -12.19
CA ASP A 103 8.76 -3.55 -12.50
C ASP A 103 8.35 -2.68 -13.72
N PRO A 104 8.01 -1.40 -13.51
CA PRO A 104 7.59 -0.52 -14.59
C PRO A 104 8.71 -0.23 -15.61
N THR A 105 9.97 -0.56 -15.30
CA THR A 105 11.11 -0.35 -16.20
C THR A 105 11.29 -1.45 -17.26
N LYS A 106 10.56 -2.57 -17.14
CA LYS A 106 10.69 -3.73 -18.05
C LYS A 106 9.76 -3.70 -19.27
N ASN A 107 8.82 -2.75 -19.36
CA ASN A 107 7.89 -2.61 -20.49
C ASN A 107 8.49 -1.84 -21.69
N GLY A 108 9.77 -2.04 -21.97
CA GLY A 108 10.49 -1.34 -23.03
C GLY A 108 11.56 -2.20 -23.68
N ARG A 109 11.15 -3.33 -24.27
CA ARG A 109 11.84 -4.02 -25.36
C ARG A 109 10.83 -4.69 -26.27
#